data_AF-A0A3R6NB89-F1
#
_entry.id   AF-A0A3R6NB89-F1
#
_cell.length_a   1.000
_cell.length_b   1.000
_cell.length_c   1.000
_cell.angle_alpha   90.00
_cell.angle_beta   90.00
_cell.angle_gamma   90.00
#
_symmetry.space_group_name_H-M   'P 1'
#
loop_
_entity.id
_entity.type
_entity.pdbx_description
1 polymer ?
#
loop_
_entity_poly.entity_id
_entity_poly.type
_entity_poly.pdbx_seq_one_letter_code
_entity_poly.pdbx_strand_id
1 'polypeptide(L)'
;MKFEMHRYDGTRNNPKETEYLRVESDIHFDKEWIFCGKPYIHLIANKDNPMSFWEKYSIGIGIVDMDDYSIGYIYQPTEEQFFDVLHELVNWMHDLEMGLCLYDDYVDKLESGEFFPVLNCKRMEW
;
A
#
# COMPACT_ATOMS: atom_id res chain seq x y z
N MET A 1 -5.86 4.87 11.57
CA MET A 1 -4.78 4.06 10.99
C MET A 1 -4.28 3.01 11.99
N LYS A 2 -3.90 1.82 11.51
CA LYS A 2 -3.38 0.70 12.31
C LYS A 2 -2.02 0.24 11.77
N PHE A 3 -1.06 0.03 12.66
CA PHE A 3 0.28 -0.45 12.33
C PHE A 3 0.49 -1.83 12.96
N GLU A 4 0.93 -2.80 12.15
CA GLU A 4 1.22 -4.15 12.60
C GLU A 4 2.56 -4.61 12.03
N MET A 5 3.46 -5.07 12.91
CA MET A 5 4.68 -5.75 12.49
C MET A 5 4.40 -7.24 12.38
N HIS A 6 4.66 -7.83 11.23
CA HIS A 6 4.48 -9.26 10.98
C HIS A 6 5.83 -9.94 10.80
N ARG A 7 6.00 -11.08 11.47
CA ARG A 7 7.17 -11.95 11.38
C ARG A 7 6.72 -13.36 11.11
N TYR A 8 7.18 -13.94 10.01
CA TYR A 8 6.96 -15.34 9.68
C TYR A 8 8.27 -16.11 9.86
N ASP A 9 8.28 -16.99 10.85
CA ASP A 9 9.38 -17.90 11.09
C ASP A 9 9.63 -18.77 9.85
N GLY A 10 10.91 -18.92 9.48
CA GLY A 10 11.29 -19.72 8.34
C GLY A 10 10.82 -21.17 8.48
N THR A 11 10.21 -21.73 7.44
CA THR A 11 9.90 -23.16 7.40
C THR A 11 11.14 -23.95 6.98
N ARG A 12 11.13 -25.29 7.13
CA ARG A 12 12.18 -26.17 6.58
C ARG A 12 12.46 -25.92 5.08
N ASN A 13 11.48 -25.42 4.34
CA ASN A 13 11.57 -25.15 2.90
C ASN A 13 11.91 -23.68 2.56
N ASN A 14 11.77 -22.75 3.51
CA ASN A 14 12.18 -21.36 3.38
C ASN A 14 12.80 -20.88 4.70
N PRO A 15 14.10 -21.08 4.91
CA PRO A 15 14.74 -20.88 6.21
C PRO A 15 14.88 -19.40 6.62
N LYS A 16 14.46 -18.46 5.77
CA LYS A 16 14.58 -17.02 6.05
C LYS A 16 13.30 -16.48 6.69
N GLU A 17 13.45 -15.81 7.84
CA GLU A 17 12.39 -15.13 8.57
C GLU A 17 11.87 -13.94 7.79
N THR A 18 10.63 -13.99 7.30
CA THR A 18 10.04 -12.87 6.54
C THR A 18 9.55 -11.81 7.51
N GLU A 19 9.95 -10.55 7.32
CA GLU A 19 9.55 -9.42 8.16
C GLU A 19 8.99 -8.30 7.29
N TYR A 20 7.78 -7.85 7.64
CA TYR A 20 7.15 -6.72 6.98
C TYR A 20 6.30 -5.89 7.94
N LEU A 21 6.26 -4.60 7.66
CA LEU A 21 5.31 -3.69 8.26
C LEU A 21 4.03 -3.72 7.44
N ARG A 22 2.89 -3.91 8.10
CA ARG A 22 1.56 -3.76 7.54
C ARG A 22 0.92 -2.50 8.12
N VAL A 23 0.37 -1.66 7.25
CA VAL A 23 -0.40 -0.48 7.65
C VAL A 23 -1.75 -0.53 6.98
N GLU A 24 -2.80 -0.34 7.76
CA GLU A 24 -4.17 -0.22 7.27
C GLU A 24 -4.73 1.14 7.66
N SER A 25 -5.43 1.79 6.74
CA SER A 25 -6.07 3.08 6.98
C SER A 25 -7.45 3.11 6.35
N ASP A 26 -8.39 3.77 7.01
CA ASP A 26 -9.71 3.99 6.42
C ASP A 26 -9.60 4.97 5.23
N ILE A 27 -10.44 4.78 4.21
CA ILE A 27 -10.69 5.77 3.16
C ILE A 27 -12.20 5.96 3.04
N HIS A 28 -12.62 7.21 2.95
CA HIS A 28 -14.03 7.58 2.91
C HIS A 28 -14.37 8.12 1.52
N PHE A 29 -15.37 7.53 0.87
CA PHE A 29 -15.87 7.99 -0.42
C PHE A 29 -17.25 8.63 -0.28
N ASP A 30 -17.56 9.61 -1.12
CA ASP A 30 -18.92 10.18 -1.20
C ASP A 30 -19.96 9.16 -1.71
N LYS A 31 -19.51 8.18 -2.50
CA LYS A 31 -20.31 7.08 -3.06
C LYS A 31 -19.88 5.71 -2.53
N GLU A 32 -19.99 5.48 -1.22
CA GLU A 32 -19.57 4.23 -0.57
C GLU A 32 -20.24 2.97 -1.15
N TRP A 33 -21.46 3.07 -1.70
CA TRP A 33 -22.23 1.95 -2.25
C TRP A 33 -21.62 1.31 -3.50
N ILE A 34 -20.58 1.92 -4.08
CA ILE A 34 -19.89 1.38 -5.26
C ILE A 34 -18.96 0.22 -4.88
N PHE A 35 -18.47 0.19 -3.65
CA PHE A 35 -17.53 -0.84 -3.19
C PHE A 35 -18.24 -2.01 -2.52
N CYS A 36 -17.64 -3.20 -2.58
CA CYS A 36 -18.10 -4.33 -1.81
C CYS A 36 -17.61 -4.19 -0.36
N GLY A 37 -18.47 -3.64 0.50
CA GLY A 37 -18.13 -3.32 1.88
C GLY A 37 -17.39 -2.00 2.03
N LYS A 38 -16.67 -1.82 3.14
CA LYS A 38 -15.93 -0.58 3.42
C LYS A 38 -14.55 -0.67 2.75
N PRO A 39 -14.24 0.18 1.75
CA PRO A 39 -12.91 0.22 1.17
C PRO A 39 -11.91 0.74 2.20
N TYR A 40 -10.67 0.30 2.09
CA TYR A 40 -9.57 0.73 2.95
C TYR A 40 -8.26 0.76 2.16
N ILE A 41 -7.29 1.51 2.67
CA ILE A 41 -5.95 1.55 2.12
C ILE A 41 -5.10 0.53 2.86
N HIS A 42 -4.43 -0.32 2.10
CA HIS A 42 -3.54 -1.36 2.61
C HIS A 42 -2.12 -1.13 2.11
N LEU A 43 -1.16 -1.07 3.03
CA LEU A 43 0.26 -0.93 2.75
C LEU A 43 1.04 -2.09 3.37
N ILE A 44 1.94 -2.69 2.59
CA ILE A 44 2.93 -3.66 3.03
C ILE A 44 4.33 -3.14 2.69
N ALA A 45 5.20 -3.01 3.67
CA ALA A 45 6.59 -2.60 3.49
C ALA A 45 7.57 -3.70 3.91
N ASN A 46 8.41 -4.13 2.98
CA ASN A 46 9.45 -5.13 3.19
C ASN A 46 10.83 -4.50 3.01
N LYS A 47 11.67 -4.51 4.05
CA LYS A 47 13.04 -3.98 3.97
C LYS A 47 14.04 -5.04 3.53
N ASP A 48 14.27 -6.05 4.38
CA ASP A 48 15.44 -6.94 4.26
C ASP A 48 15.12 -8.37 3.82
N ASN A 49 13.99 -8.94 4.27
CA ASN A 49 13.58 -10.29 3.91
C ASN A 49 12.10 -10.34 3.49
N PRO A 50 11.82 -10.15 2.19
CA PRO A 50 10.46 -9.99 1.69
C PRO A 50 9.69 -11.30 1.61
N MET A 51 8.35 -11.20 1.55
CA MET A 51 7.49 -12.29 1.11
C MET A 51 7.90 -12.77 -0.30
N SER A 52 7.58 -14.03 -0.64
CA SER A 52 7.84 -14.56 -1.99
C SER A 52 7.24 -13.62 -3.06
N PHE A 53 7.97 -13.42 -4.15
CA PHE A 53 7.65 -12.51 -5.28
C PHE A 53 7.89 -11.01 -5.05
N TRP A 54 8.31 -10.59 -3.86
CA TRP A 54 8.64 -9.19 -3.58
C TRP A 54 10.16 -9.00 -3.49
N GLU A 55 10.64 -7.85 -3.96
CA GLU A 55 12.05 -7.50 -3.89
C GLU A 55 12.41 -6.90 -2.52
N LYS A 56 13.71 -6.76 -2.22
CA LYS A 56 14.12 -5.99 -1.04
C LYS A 56 13.73 -4.53 -1.21
N TYR A 57 13.51 -3.86 -0.10
CA TYR A 57 13.14 -2.44 -0.06
C TYR A 57 11.87 -2.12 -0.85
N SER A 58 10.94 -3.07 -0.98
CA SER A 58 9.68 -2.86 -1.71
C SER A 58 8.56 -2.42 -0.76
N ILE A 59 7.74 -1.49 -1.21
CA ILE A 59 6.55 -1.00 -0.48
C ILE A 59 5.37 -1.08 -1.43
N GLY A 60 4.43 -1.98 -1.17
CA GLY A 60 3.18 -2.03 -1.90
C GLY A 60 2.11 -1.29 -1.15
N ILE A 61 1.30 -0.54 -1.89
CA ILE A 61 0.15 0.19 -1.37
C ILE A 61 -1.00 0.07 -2.36
N GLY A 62 -2.21 -0.17 -1.86
CA GLY A 62 -3.40 -0.27 -2.68
C GLY A 62 -4.67 0.10 -1.93
N ILE A 63 -5.69 0.46 -2.69
CA ILE A 63 -7.07 0.50 -2.21
C ILE A 63 -7.64 -0.89 -2.44
N VAL A 64 -8.21 -1.44 -1.37
CA VAL A 64 -8.83 -2.75 -1.36
C VAL A 64 -10.25 -2.63 -0.80
N ASP A 65 -11.15 -3.46 -1.30
CA ASP A 65 -12.43 -3.71 -0.64
C ASP A 65 -12.47 -5.12 -0.03
N MET A 66 -13.65 -5.58 0.39
CA MET A 66 -13.80 -6.89 1.02
C MET A 66 -13.96 -8.06 0.03
N ASP A 67 -13.81 -7.82 -1.28
CA ASP A 67 -14.00 -8.83 -2.32
C ASP A 67 -12.82 -8.85 -3.33
N ASP A 68 -13.06 -8.48 -4.59
CA ASP A 68 -12.11 -8.59 -5.70
C ASP A 68 -11.52 -7.25 -6.15
N TYR A 69 -11.88 -6.15 -5.48
CA TYR A 69 -11.30 -4.85 -5.79
C TYR A 69 -9.95 -4.71 -5.09
N SER A 70 -8.88 -4.72 -5.87
CA SER A 70 -7.53 -4.41 -5.40
C SER A 70 -6.79 -3.65 -6.49
N ILE A 71 -6.58 -2.34 -6.27
CA ILE A 71 -5.81 -1.51 -7.18
C ILE A 71 -4.72 -0.81 -6.40
N GLY A 72 -3.49 -0.89 -6.89
CA GLY A 72 -2.34 -0.36 -6.18
C GLY A 72 -1.05 -0.40 -6.99
N TYR A 73 0.02 0.01 -6.32
CA TYR A 73 1.37 -0.02 -6.86
C TYR A 73 2.34 -0.61 -5.85
N ILE A 74 3.36 -1.28 -6.37
CA ILE A 74 4.57 -1.69 -5.65
C ILE A 74 5.68 -0.70 -5.99
N TYR A 75 6.08 0.11 -5.01
CA TYR A 75 7.21 1.02 -5.06
C TYR A 75 8.50 0.27 -4.74
N GLN A 76 9.55 0.56 -5.50
CA GLN A 76 10.87 -0.07 -5.43
C GLN A 76 11.96 0.99 -5.21
N PRO A 77 12.02 1.64 -4.03
CA PRO A 77 13.10 2.55 -3.64
C PRO A 77 14.45 1.83 -3.49
N THR A 78 15.53 2.61 -3.49
CA THR A 78 16.83 2.12 -2.98
C THR A 78 16.80 2.02 -1.46
N GLU A 79 17.84 1.42 -0.87
CA GLU A 79 17.98 1.32 0.59
C GLU A 79 17.95 2.71 1.25
N GLU A 80 18.62 3.70 0.64
CA GLU A 80 18.68 5.07 1.16
C GLU A 80 17.34 5.80 1.07
N GLN A 81 16.52 5.46 0.07
CA GLN A 81 15.21 6.09 -0.17
C GLN A 81 14.07 5.42 0.60
N PHE A 82 14.28 4.21 1.12
CA PHE A 82 13.21 3.35 1.63
C PHE A 82 12.34 4.03 2.69
N PHE A 83 12.97 4.64 3.70
CA PHE A 83 12.24 5.27 4.80
C PHE A 83 11.55 6.57 4.37
N ASP A 84 12.13 7.33 3.46
CA ASP A 84 11.52 8.55 2.92
C ASP A 84 10.26 8.19 2.12
N VAL A 85 10.35 7.19 1.23
CA VAL A 85 9.20 6.71 0.46
C VAL A 85 8.12 6.13 1.39
N LEU A 86 8.49 5.34 2.40
CA LEU A 86 7.55 4.82 3.39
C LEU A 86 6.84 5.96 4.13
N HIS A 87 7.58 6.98 4.54
CA HIS A 87 7.04 8.12 5.27
C HIS A 87 6.02 8.89 4.42
N GLU A 88 6.36 9.20 3.16
CA GLU A 88 5.46 9.91 2.24
C GLU A 88 4.17 9.12 1.99
N LEU A 89 4.28 7.81 1.80
CA LEU A 89 3.10 6.95 1.61
C LEU A 89 2.22 6.89 2.86
N VAL A 90 2.81 6.81 4.06
CA VAL A 90 2.05 6.84 5.33
C VAL A 90 1.37 8.20 5.54
N ASN A 91 2.04 9.31 5.23
CA ASN A 91 1.41 10.64 5.29
C ASN A 91 0.25 10.75 4.31
N TRP A 92 0.41 10.26 3.08
CA TRP A 92 -0.67 10.21 2.10
C TRP A 92 -1.87 9.37 2.59
N MET A 93 -1.62 8.21 3.21
CA MET A 93 -2.68 7.41 3.83
C MET A 93 -3.40 8.17 4.94
N HIS A 94 -2.65 8.96 5.73
CA HIS A 94 -3.21 9.74 6.83
C HIS A 94 -4.07 10.90 6.32
N ASP A 95 -3.62 11.62 5.29
CA ASP A 95 -4.38 12.70 4.67
C ASP A 95 -5.72 12.20 4.11
N LEU A 96 -5.73 11.03 3.47
CA LEU A 96 -6.96 10.42 2.96
C LEU A 96 -7.89 9.92 4.06
N GLU A 97 -7.35 9.39 5.17
CA GLU A 97 -8.15 8.97 6.32
C GLU A 97 -8.90 10.13 6.98
N MET A 98 -8.29 11.32 6.99
CA MET A 98 -8.92 12.52 7.55
C MET A 98 -9.87 13.23 6.58
N GLY A 99 -9.91 12.79 5.32
CA GLY A 99 -10.63 13.44 4.23
C GLY A 99 -11.86 12.67 3.74
N LEU A 100 -12.52 13.27 2.74
CA LEU A 100 -13.55 12.63 1.92
C LEU A 100 -13.06 12.62 0.47
N CYS A 101 -12.96 11.45 -0.13
CA CYS A 101 -12.64 11.26 -1.54
C CYS A 101 -13.91 11.33 -2.38
N LEU A 102 -13.93 12.22 -3.38
CA LEU A 102 -14.98 12.18 -4.39
C LEU A 102 -14.68 11.04 -5.36
N TYR A 103 -15.63 10.13 -5.55
CA TYR A 103 -15.44 8.94 -6.36
C TYR A 103 -15.12 9.26 -7.82
N ASP A 104 -15.77 10.27 -8.40
CA ASP A 104 -15.53 10.65 -9.80
C ASP A 104 -14.10 11.22 -9.96
N ASP A 105 -13.64 12.07 -9.03
CA ASP A 105 -12.26 12.56 -8.99
C ASP A 105 -11.25 11.42 -8.78
N TYR A 106 -11.61 10.42 -7.97
CA TYR A 106 -10.80 9.23 -7.75
C TYR A 106 -10.61 8.45 -9.05
N VAL A 107 -11.69 8.19 -9.79
CA VAL A 107 -11.63 7.46 -11.08
C VAL A 107 -10.79 8.23 -12.09
N ASP A 108 -11.02 9.54 -12.25
CA ASP A 108 -10.26 10.38 -13.18
C ASP A 108 -8.75 10.39 -12.84
N LYS A 109 -8.41 10.50 -11.55
CA LYS A 109 -7.02 10.45 -11.07
C LYS A 109 -6.41 9.05 -11.18
N LEU A 110 -7.22 8.00 -11.09
CA LEU A 110 -6.75 6.64 -11.24
C LEU A 110 -6.39 6.36 -12.70
N GLU A 111 -7.24 6.76 -13.65
CA GLU A 111 -7.02 6.62 -15.09
C GLU A 111 -5.79 7.41 -15.57
N SER A 112 -5.54 8.59 -15.00
CA SER A 112 -4.34 9.39 -15.27
C SER A 112 -3.09 8.90 -14.52
N GLY A 113 -3.22 7.97 -13.57
CA GLY A 113 -2.13 7.46 -12.76
C GLY A 113 -1.64 8.44 -11.68
N GLU A 114 -2.40 9.49 -11.38
CA GLU A 114 -2.07 10.57 -10.45
C GLU A 114 -2.66 10.36 -9.04
N PHE A 115 -3.56 9.39 -8.87
CA PHE A 115 -4.19 9.15 -7.57
C PHE A 115 -3.17 8.70 -6.50
N PHE A 116 -2.28 7.77 -6.88
CA PHE A 116 -1.19 7.32 -6.01
C PHE A 116 0.02 8.25 -6.14
N PRO A 117 0.74 8.56 -5.04
CA PRO A 117 1.88 9.48 -5.05
C PRO A 117 2.93 9.14 -6.10
N VAL A 118 3.34 10.12 -6.91
CA VAL A 118 4.44 9.95 -7.86
C VAL A 118 5.75 10.29 -7.15
N LEU A 119 6.48 9.25 -6.73
CA LEU A 119 7.73 9.36 -5.98
C LEU A 119 8.94 9.08 -6.88
N ASN A 120 10.13 9.53 -6.46
CA ASN A 120 11.37 9.36 -7.22
C ASN A 120 11.97 7.95 -7.08
N CYS A 121 11.17 6.92 -7.35
CA CYS A 121 11.56 5.53 -7.41
C CYS A 121 10.73 4.79 -8.47
N LYS A 122 11.17 3.58 -8.84
CA LYS A 122 10.39 2.74 -9.76
C LYS A 122 9.11 2.30 -9.05
N ARG A 123 7.99 2.28 -9.77
CA ARG A 123 6.76 1.63 -9.33
C ARG A 123 6.19 0.73 -10.42
N MET A 124 5.51 -0.33 -10.03
CA MET A 124 4.77 -1.22 -10.93
C MET A 124 3.39 -1.51 -10.34
N GLU A 125 2.44 -1.92 -11.18
CA GLU A 125 1.10 -2.31 -10.71
C GLU A 125 1.20 -3.48 -9.72
N TRP A 126 0.37 -3.43 -8.69
CA TRP A 126 0.23 -4.48 -7.67
C TRP A 126 -0.39 -5.74 -8.27
#